data_AF-A0A8C5S6C5-F1
#
_entry.id   AF-A0A8C5S6C5-F1
#
_cell.length_a   1.000
_cell.length_b   1.000
_cell.length_c   1.000
_cell.angle_alpha   90.00
_cell.angle_beta   90.00
_cell.angle_gamma   90.00
#
_symmetry.space_group_name_H-M   'P 1'
#
loop_
_entity.id
_entity.type
_entity.pdbx_description
1 polymer ?
#
loop_
_entity_poly.entity_id
_entity_poly.type
_entity_poly.pdbx_seq_one_letter_code
_entity_poly.pdbx_strand_id
1 'polypeptide(L)'
;MLYSICKFEYILKLSVKTCKGRCYERTFGTCRCDKECVELGNCCLDFQEACTEPVQIWTCTKFRCGEKNRPEYHCSCSDDCVKNNNCCVNYYSVCQGKTSWLEEKCEDISENQCPEGFTKPPVLLFSLDGFRAEYLQTWGKLLPVISKLRKCGTYTRSLRPVYPSKTFPNHYSIATGLYPESHGLVDNKMYDPKRNATFTLKNAEKSNPQWYQGQPIWLTAMYQGLKSASFFWPGSDVDVNGSFPNLYKLYNRSIPFEERVITFLRWLQLPEEERPHFYTLYLEEPDSSGHSYGPISSEVILALERVDKVVGLLMDGLKQMNLHNCINIILISDHGMEEANCQKTVYLDAYLSNVKDLFVCLVPEQHFKAYLKQMLPKRFHYANNNRIESVHFYMDQQWQLARGSKLFLLLPYLSLLACISFHKRYILPC
;
A
#
# COMPACT_ATOMS: atom_id res chain seq x y z
N MET A 1 52.49 50.66 43.76
CA MET A 1 52.75 49.32 43.20
C MET A 1 51.41 48.62 43.01
N LEU A 2 51.22 48.09 41.82
CA LEU A 2 49.99 47.51 41.25
C LEU A 2 49.30 46.45 42.11
N TYR A 3 47.97 46.54 42.23
CA TYR A 3 47.10 45.36 42.25
C TYR A 3 45.91 45.60 41.32
N SER A 4 45.97 44.95 40.17
CA SER A 4 44.93 44.93 39.14
C SER A 4 43.87 43.92 39.56
N ILE A 5 42.63 44.37 39.77
CA ILE A 5 41.47 43.50 39.96
C ILE A 5 40.97 43.13 38.57
N CYS A 6 41.35 41.94 38.08
CA CYS A 6 40.69 41.31 36.94
C CYS A 6 39.23 41.04 37.31
N LYS A 7 38.30 41.83 36.79
CA LYS A 7 36.90 41.44 36.66
C LYS A 7 36.83 40.27 35.67
N PHE A 8 36.79 39.06 36.20
CA PHE A 8 36.25 37.91 35.46
C PHE A 8 34.74 38.15 35.33
N GLU A 9 34.30 38.64 34.17
CA GLU A 9 32.92 38.47 33.73
C GLU A 9 32.70 36.97 33.54
N TYR A 10 32.18 36.30 34.56
CA TYR A 10 31.48 35.04 34.39
C TYR A 10 30.25 35.35 33.52
N ILE A 11 30.41 35.19 32.21
CA ILE A 11 29.28 34.92 31.32
C ILE A 11 28.66 33.64 31.88
N LEU A 12 27.54 33.79 32.59
CA LEU A 12 26.61 32.71 32.90
C LEU A 12 26.25 32.05 31.57
N LYS A 13 26.99 30.99 31.22
CA LYS A 13 26.64 30.11 30.10
C LYS A 13 25.22 29.63 30.38
N LEU A 14 24.25 30.11 29.59
CA LEU A 14 22.91 29.53 29.54
C LEU A 14 23.08 28.01 29.53
N SER A 15 22.41 27.30 30.45
CA SER A 15 22.36 25.85 30.37
C SER A 15 21.64 25.49 29.07
N VAL A 16 22.38 25.21 28.01
CA VAL A 16 21.80 24.85 26.73
C VAL A 16 21.29 23.42 26.87
N LYS A 17 19.98 23.27 27.07
CA LYS A 17 19.32 21.98 27.35
C LYS A 17 18.72 21.31 26.11
N THR A 18 18.75 21.96 24.95
CA THR A 18 18.04 21.53 23.74
C THR A 18 18.95 21.51 22.51
N CYS A 19 18.79 20.53 21.63
CA CYS A 19 19.48 20.47 20.34
C CYS A 19 18.83 21.30 19.23
N LYS A 20 17.66 21.88 19.48
CA LYS A 20 16.95 22.71 18.50
C LYS A 20 17.85 23.85 18.00
N GLY A 21 18.01 23.93 16.67
CA GLY A 21 18.84 24.94 16.01
C GLY A 21 20.34 24.67 15.96
N ARG A 22 20.84 23.62 16.65
CA ARG A 22 22.28 23.30 16.75
C ARG A 22 22.61 21.81 16.56
N CYS A 23 21.76 21.08 15.85
CA CYS A 23 22.02 19.68 15.50
C CYS A 23 23.39 19.52 14.82
N TYR A 24 24.16 18.53 15.22
CA TYR A 24 25.49 18.24 14.71
C TYR A 24 26.53 19.37 14.84
N GLU A 25 26.22 20.41 15.62
CA GLU A 25 27.17 21.48 15.95
C GLU A 25 27.86 21.16 17.29
N ARG A 26 29.19 21.28 17.31
CA ARG A 26 30.00 20.98 18.50
C ARG A 26 30.00 22.18 19.44
N THR A 27 29.13 22.17 20.45
CA THR A 27 29.00 23.27 21.42
C THR A 27 29.58 22.90 22.79
N PHE A 28 30.31 23.82 23.42
CA PHE A 28 30.82 23.66 24.79
C PHE A 28 29.76 24.02 25.83
N GLY A 29 28.85 23.08 26.12
CA GLY A 29 27.78 23.18 27.12
C GLY A 29 27.59 21.90 27.93
N THR A 30 26.53 21.82 28.75
CA THR A 30 26.24 20.68 29.64
C THR A 30 25.82 19.40 28.90
N CYS A 31 25.35 19.50 27.65
CA CYS A 31 24.99 18.38 26.80
C CYS A 31 25.35 18.65 25.33
N ARG A 32 25.63 17.58 24.58
CA ARG A 32 26.09 17.60 23.19
C ARG A 32 24.96 17.27 22.20
N CYS A 33 25.13 17.72 20.96
CA CYS A 33 24.21 17.48 19.84
C CYS A 33 24.93 16.97 18.60
N ASP A 34 26.17 16.51 18.75
CA ASP A 34 26.96 15.89 17.71
C ASP A 34 26.84 14.37 17.77
N LYS A 35 27.28 13.68 16.71
CA LYS A 35 27.12 12.22 16.59
C LYS A 35 27.84 11.47 17.72
N GLU A 36 28.95 12.02 18.24
CA GLU A 36 29.72 11.42 19.32
C GLU A 36 29.00 11.46 20.68
N CYS A 37 27.93 12.26 20.83
CA CYS A 37 27.22 12.35 22.10
C CYS A 37 26.60 11.02 22.55
N VAL A 38 26.24 10.16 21.59
CA VAL A 38 25.58 8.87 21.85
C VAL A 38 26.56 7.91 22.51
N GLU A 39 27.77 7.81 21.96
CA GLU A 39 28.85 6.98 22.51
C GLU A 39 29.31 7.49 23.88
N LEU A 40 29.32 8.81 24.08
CA LEU A 40 29.73 9.45 25.33
C LEU A 40 28.61 9.53 26.39
N GLY A 41 27.38 9.13 26.07
CA GLY A 41 26.25 9.20 26.98
C GLY A 41 25.89 10.61 27.46
N ASN A 42 26.22 11.65 26.69
CA ASN A 42 26.06 13.05 27.07
C ASN A 42 25.25 13.89 26.07
N CYS A 43 24.41 13.23 25.26
CA CYS A 43 23.45 13.91 24.41
C CYS A 43 22.48 14.78 25.21
N CYS A 44 21.98 15.85 24.58
CA CYS A 44 20.80 16.51 25.11
C CYS A 44 19.58 15.60 25.01
N LEU A 45 18.62 15.80 25.90
CA LEU A 45 17.46 14.92 26.03
C LEU A 45 16.61 14.82 24.75
N ASP A 46 16.64 15.86 23.92
CA ASP A 46 15.89 15.97 22.68
C ASP A 46 16.74 15.69 21.42
N PHE A 47 17.97 15.16 21.58
CA PHE A 47 18.87 14.96 20.45
C PHE A 47 18.29 14.02 19.39
N GLN A 48 17.59 12.96 19.81
CA GLN A 48 17.01 12.00 18.87
C GLN A 48 15.88 12.66 18.08
N GLU A 49 14.90 13.22 18.78
CA GLU A 49 13.70 13.82 18.20
C GLU A 49 14.01 15.08 17.37
N ALA A 50 15.01 15.87 17.78
CA ALA A 50 15.37 17.12 17.09
C ALA A 50 16.36 16.92 15.94
N CYS A 51 17.20 15.87 15.97
CA CYS A 51 18.31 15.75 15.02
C CYS A 51 18.31 14.47 14.19
N THR A 52 18.02 13.31 14.78
CA THR A 52 18.15 12.01 14.09
C THR A 52 16.86 11.55 13.43
N GLU A 53 15.73 11.64 14.14
CA GLU A 53 14.41 11.25 13.63
C GLU A 53 13.95 12.06 12.40
N PRO A 54 14.18 13.39 12.29
CA PRO A 54 13.76 14.19 11.13
C PRO A 54 14.27 13.69 9.77
N VAL A 55 15.37 12.93 9.76
CA VAL A 55 15.95 12.32 8.54
C VAL A 55 15.13 11.11 8.07
N GLN A 56 14.27 10.55 8.91
CA GLN A 56 13.52 9.31 8.67
C GLN A 56 12.00 9.50 8.64
N ILE A 57 11.49 10.69 8.99
CA ILE A 57 10.06 10.96 9.11
C ILE A 57 9.60 12.06 8.14
N TRP A 58 8.32 12.01 7.76
CA TRP A 58 7.67 12.94 6.83
C TRP A 58 6.73 13.95 7.53
N THR A 59 6.85 14.09 8.84
CA THR A 59 5.93 14.88 9.67
C THR A 59 6.67 15.80 10.63
N CYS A 60 6.02 16.92 10.96
CA CYS A 60 6.38 17.78 12.07
C CYS A 60 5.94 17.17 13.40
N THR A 61 6.74 17.46 14.43
CA THR A 61 6.44 17.21 15.83
C THR A 61 6.67 18.50 16.61
N LYS A 62 6.29 18.55 17.89
CA LYS A 62 6.57 19.71 18.76
C LYS A 62 8.07 20.03 18.85
N PHE A 63 8.94 19.03 18.69
CA PHE A 63 10.39 19.20 18.70
C PHE A 63 10.93 19.82 17.41
N ARG A 64 10.22 19.62 16.28
CA ARG A 64 10.62 20.09 14.95
C ARG A 64 10.10 21.48 14.58
N CYS A 65 9.04 21.97 15.20
CA CYS A 65 8.47 23.28 14.84
C CYS A 65 9.48 24.42 15.09
N GLY A 66 9.83 25.19 14.05
CA GLY A 66 10.88 26.21 14.11
C GLY A 66 12.29 25.61 14.17
N GLU A 67 12.49 24.40 13.62
CA GLU A 67 13.81 23.82 13.40
C GLU A 67 14.61 24.64 12.37
N LYS A 68 15.93 24.43 12.37
CA LYS A 68 16.79 24.96 11.31
C LYS A 68 16.63 24.05 10.09
N ASN A 69 16.26 24.64 8.95
CA ASN A 69 16.11 23.90 7.69
C ASN A 69 17.42 23.17 7.34
N ARG A 70 17.31 21.92 6.89
CA ARG A 70 18.45 21.06 6.57
C ARG A 70 18.16 20.24 5.32
N PRO A 71 19.14 20.09 4.41
CA PRO A 71 18.96 19.35 3.17
C PRO A 71 18.77 17.85 3.39
N GLU A 72 19.20 17.30 4.54
CA GLU A 72 19.03 15.88 4.85
C GLU A 72 17.61 15.49 5.26
N TYR A 73 16.76 16.47 5.60
CA TYR A 73 15.38 16.19 6.03
C TYR A 73 14.45 15.99 4.84
N HIS A 74 13.54 15.01 4.93
CA HIS A 74 12.57 14.73 3.86
C HIS A 74 11.60 15.89 3.59
N CYS A 75 11.30 16.66 4.63
CA CYS A 75 10.50 17.88 4.63
C CYS A 75 10.94 18.75 5.81
N SER A 76 10.62 20.04 5.78
CA SER A 76 11.01 21.02 6.80
C SER A 76 9.86 21.41 7.72
N CYS A 77 10.17 21.72 8.97
CA CYS A 77 9.27 22.37 9.93
C CYS A 77 9.79 23.75 10.36
N SER A 78 10.74 24.30 9.62
CA SER A 78 11.29 25.64 9.80
C SER A 78 10.29 26.75 9.47
N ASP A 79 10.51 27.95 9.99
CA ASP A 79 9.63 29.10 9.75
C ASP A 79 9.62 29.54 8.28
N ASP A 80 10.68 29.23 7.53
CA ASP A 80 10.81 29.51 6.10
C ASP A 80 10.34 28.36 5.19
N CYS A 81 9.82 27.25 5.73
CA CYS A 81 9.44 26.09 4.91
C CYS A 81 8.35 26.42 3.88
N VAL A 82 7.45 27.35 4.22
CA VAL A 82 6.35 27.78 3.33
C VAL A 82 6.91 28.52 2.14
N LYS A 83 7.88 29.42 2.38
CA LYS A 83 8.57 30.18 1.34
C LYS A 83 9.40 29.26 0.43
N ASN A 84 9.99 28.22 1.01
CA ASN A 84 10.81 27.25 0.28
C ASN A 84 9.99 26.11 -0.37
N ASN A 85 8.66 26.12 -0.20
CA ASN A 85 7.74 25.07 -0.65
C ASN A 85 8.18 23.64 -0.26
N ASN A 86 8.67 23.47 0.97
CA ASN A 86 9.18 22.19 1.46
C ASN A 86 8.65 21.79 2.85
N CYS A 87 7.56 22.42 3.32
CA CYS A 87 6.95 22.05 4.60
C CYS A 87 6.51 20.59 4.64
N CYS A 88 6.60 19.96 5.82
CA CYS A 88 5.89 18.71 6.07
C CYS A 88 4.37 18.95 6.03
N VAL A 89 3.62 17.92 5.62
CA VAL A 89 2.15 17.91 5.44
C VAL A 89 1.31 18.40 6.63
N ASN A 90 1.80 18.19 7.85
CA ASN A 90 1.12 18.52 9.10
C ASN A 90 1.77 19.75 9.76
N TYR A 91 2.58 20.52 9.03
CA TYR A 91 3.22 21.74 9.54
C TYR A 91 2.20 22.73 10.09
N TYR A 92 1.11 22.97 9.34
CA TYR A 92 0.10 23.93 9.78
C TYR A 92 -0.66 23.46 11.02
N SER A 93 -0.94 22.17 11.13
CA SER A 93 -1.66 21.65 12.29
C SER A 93 -0.78 21.60 13.53
N VAL A 94 0.46 21.11 13.39
CA VAL A 94 1.37 20.91 14.53
C VAL A 94 2.07 22.21 14.96
N CYS A 95 2.47 23.06 14.01
CA CYS A 95 3.32 24.23 14.30
C CYS A 95 2.58 25.56 14.26
N GLN A 96 1.45 25.66 13.56
CA GLN A 96 0.68 26.90 13.43
C GLN A 96 -0.69 26.84 14.13
N GLY A 97 -1.00 25.72 14.82
CA GLY A 97 -2.23 25.55 15.58
C GLY A 97 -3.50 25.52 14.72
N LYS A 98 -3.39 25.28 13.41
CA LYS A 98 -4.56 25.02 12.56
C LYS A 98 -5.14 23.64 12.88
N THR A 99 -6.41 23.43 12.58
CA THR A 99 -7.03 22.10 12.69
C THR A 99 -6.43 21.15 11.65
N SER A 100 -6.21 19.89 12.00
CA SER A 100 -5.95 18.84 11.02
C SER A 100 -7.19 18.56 10.15
N TRP A 101 -7.04 17.83 9.04
CA TRP A 101 -8.23 17.36 8.31
C TRP A 101 -9.09 16.50 9.23
N LEU A 102 -8.51 15.64 10.06
CA LEU A 102 -9.25 14.71 10.92
C LEU A 102 -10.18 15.45 11.91
N GLU A 103 -9.72 16.54 12.52
CA GLU A 103 -10.45 17.26 13.57
C GLU A 103 -11.62 18.10 13.05
N GLU A 104 -11.67 18.42 11.77
CA GLU A 104 -12.77 19.21 11.20
C GLU A 104 -14.09 18.45 11.20
N LYS A 105 -15.21 19.18 11.10
CA LYS A 105 -16.52 18.53 10.93
C LYS A 105 -16.67 18.06 9.48
N CYS A 106 -17.55 17.09 9.26
CA CYS A 106 -17.96 16.78 7.89
C CYS A 106 -18.75 17.98 7.36
N GLU A 107 -18.47 18.38 6.13
CA GLU A 107 -19.19 19.41 5.40
C GLU A 107 -19.79 18.76 4.14
N ASP A 108 -20.96 19.26 3.72
CA ASP A 108 -21.60 18.78 2.49
C ASP A 108 -20.99 19.52 1.30
N ILE A 109 -20.33 18.77 0.42
CA ILE A 109 -19.62 19.30 -0.75
C ILE A 109 -20.59 19.26 -1.94
N SER A 110 -21.49 20.25 -1.99
CA SER A 110 -22.45 20.39 -3.10
C SER A 110 -21.82 20.99 -4.36
N GLU A 111 -20.78 21.81 -4.20
CA GLU A 111 -19.97 22.37 -5.27
C GLU A 111 -18.48 22.07 -5.02
N ASN A 112 -17.77 21.67 -6.08
CA ASN A 112 -16.35 21.33 -5.97
C ASN A 112 -15.52 22.58 -5.68
N GLN A 113 -14.74 22.54 -4.59
CA GLN A 113 -13.86 23.64 -4.19
C GLN A 113 -12.45 23.40 -4.74
N CYS A 114 -12.29 23.59 -6.05
CA CYS A 114 -11.01 23.38 -6.73
C CYS A 114 -10.20 24.67 -6.85
N PRO A 115 -8.89 24.67 -6.52
CA PRO A 115 -8.03 25.82 -6.73
C PRO A 115 -7.78 26.07 -8.22
N GLU A 116 -7.24 27.24 -8.54
CA GLU A 116 -6.93 27.63 -9.93
C GLU A 116 -6.06 26.58 -10.64
N GLY A 117 -6.40 26.30 -11.90
CA GLY A 117 -5.80 25.25 -12.73
C GLY A 117 -6.40 23.84 -12.54
N PHE A 118 -7.26 23.61 -11.55
CA PHE A 118 -8.03 22.37 -11.44
C PHE A 118 -9.41 22.53 -12.08
N THR A 119 -9.43 22.60 -13.41
CA THR A 119 -10.68 22.71 -14.20
C THR A 119 -11.58 21.48 -14.07
N LYS A 120 -10.99 20.32 -13.75
CA LYS A 120 -11.70 19.08 -13.43
C LYS A 120 -11.17 18.48 -12.13
N PRO A 121 -12.06 18.05 -11.21
CA PRO A 121 -11.69 17.24 -10.05
C PRO A 121 -10.84 16.02 -10.46
N PRO A 122 -9.63 15.84 -9.91
CA PRO A 122 -8.87 14.63 -10.12
C PRO A 122 -9.54 13.45 -9.40
N VAL A 123 -9.22 12.23 -9.83
CA VAL A 123 -9.67 10.98 -9.22
C VAL A 123 -8.46 10.21 -8.71
N LEU A 124 -8.46 9.88 -7.43
CA LEU A 124 -7.49 8.99 -6.80
C LEU A 124 -8.15 7.65 -6.48
N LEU A 125 -7.62 6.57 -7.06
CA LEU A 125 -7.93 5.20 -6.69
C LEU A 125 -6.86 4.66 -5.74
N PHE A 126 -7.19 4.53 -4.47
CA PHE A 126 -6.25 4.17 -3.40
C PHE A 126 -6.57 2.77 -2.86
N SER A 127 -5.73 1.79 -3.15
CA SER A 127 -5.89 0.41 -2.70
C SER A 127 -5.08 0.10 -1.44
N LEU A 128 -5.74 -0.53 -0.47
CA LEU A 128 -5.13 -1.19 0.69
C LEU A 128 -5.31 -2.70 0.51
N ASP A 129 -4.24 -3.42 0.14
CA ASP A 129 -4.30 -4.85 -0.19
C ASP A 129 -4.79 -5.67 1.00
N GLY A 130 -5.72 -6.60 0.78
CA GLY A 130 -6.22 -7.51 1.81
C GLY A 130 -6.99 -6.84 2.96
N PHE A 131 -7.40 -5.58 2.82
CA PHE A 131 -8.25 -4.86 3.77
C PHE A 131 -9.68 -5.43 3.73
N ARG A 132 -9.87 -6.52 4.49
CA ARG A 132 -11.18 -7.16 4.69
C ARG A 132 -12.20 -6.16 5.22
N ALA A 133 -13.39 -6.16 4.64
CA ALA A 133 -14.48 -5.25 5.02
C ALA A 133 -14.82 -5.27 6.53
N GLU A 134 -14.66 -6.43 7.17
CA GLU A 134 -14.89 -6.63 8.61
C GLU A 134 -13.90 -5.83 9.49
N TYR A 135 -12.68 -5.54 9.02
CA TYR A 135 -11.72 -4.73 9.77
C TYR A 135 -12.27 -3.34 10.10
N LEU A 136 -12.96 -2.69 9.16
CA LEU A 136 -13.56 -1.37 9.44
C LEU A 136 -14.84 -1.47 10.29
N GLN A 137 -15.51 -2.62 10.26
CA GLN A 137 -16.71 -2.87 11.07
C GLN A 137 -16.34 -3.08 12.54
N THR A 138 -15.26 -3.82 12.81
CA THR A 138 -14.81 -4.18 14.16
C THR A 138 -13.82 -3.17 14.72
N TRP A 139 -12.80 -2.81 13.94
CA TRP A 139 -11.69 -1.95 14.39
C TRP A 139 -11.84 -0.48 14.02
N GLY A 140 -12.99 -0.06 13.47
CA GLY A 140 -13.16 1.32 13.00
C GLY A 140 -12.86 2.40 14.05
N LYS A 141 -13.03 2.12 15.34
CA LYS A 141 -12.66 3.06 16.43
C LYS A 141 -11.15 3.32 16.54
N LEU A 142 -10.31 2.38 16.09
CA LEU A 142 -8.85 2.51 16.03
C LEU A 142 -8.40 3.17 14.72
N LEU A 143 -9.32 3.36 13.76
CA LEU A 143 -9.05 3.88 12.42
C LEU A 143 -9.82 5.20 12.21
N PRO A 144 -9.46 6.27 12.94
CA PRO A 144 -10.23 7.50 12.96
C PRO A 144 -10.30 8.18 11.58
N VAL A 145 -9.24 8.13 10.78
CA VAL A 145 -9.21 8.79 9.45
C VAL A 145 -10.13 8.07 8.48
N ILE A 146 -9.97 6.76 8.32
CA ILE A 146 -10.81 5.94 7.43
C ILE A 146 -12.26 5.94 7.92
N SER A 147 -12.48 5.91 9.23
CA SER A 147 -13.83 6.06 9.81
C SER A 147 -14.45 7.43 9.52
N LYS A 148 -13.64 8.50 9.45
CA LYS A 148 -14.12 9.81 9.04
C LYS A 148 -14.46 9.84 7.55
N LEU A 149 -13.64 9.28 6.67
CA LEU A 149 -13.97 9.11 5.25
C LEU A 149 -15.28 8.35 5.08
N ARG A 150 -15.48 7.26 5.84
CA ARG A 150 -16.74 6.50 5.88
C ARG A 150 -17.93 7.37 6.32
N LYS A 151 -17.74 8.25 7.31
CA LYS A 151 -18.81 9.08 7.88
C LYS A 151 -19.18 10.25 7.00
N CYS A 152 -18.20 10.90 6.38
CA CYS A 152 -18.40 12.09 5.55
C CYS A 152 -18.62 11.77 4.07
N GLY A 153 -18.28 10.56 3.62
CA GLY A 153 -18.38 10.11 2.23
C GLY A 153 -19.42 9.02 2.00
N THR A 154 -19.29 8.33 0.87
CA THR A 154 -20.15 7.19 0.51
C THR A 154 -19.47 5.87 0.87
N TYR A 155 -20.19 5.00 1.57
CA TYR A 155 -19.67 3.72 2.04
C TYR A 155 -20.65 2.57 1.78
N THR A 156 -20.09 1.41 1.40
CA THR A 156 -20.80 0.13 1.39
C THR A 156 -20.19 -0.82 2.42
N ARG A 157 -21.04 -1.59 3.13
CA ARG A 157 -20.59 -2.57 4.12
C ARG A 157 -19.69 -3.65 3.53
N SER A 158 -19.86 -3.97 2.24
CA SER A 158 -19.05 -4.97 1.56
C SER A 158 -19.06 -4.69 0.05
N LEU A 159 -17.86 -4.62 -0.52
CA LEU A 159 -17.65 -4.69 -1.96
C LEU A 159 -17.29 -6.14 -2.31
N ARG A 160 -17.95 -6.72 -3.31
CA ARG A 160 -17.72 -8.12 -3.68
C ARG A 160 -16.54 -8.22 -4.66
N PRO A 161 -15.47 -8.97 -4.33
CA PRO A 161 -14.37 -9.20 -5.26
C PRO A 161 -14.79 -10.15 -6.40
N VAL A 162 -14.03 -10.15 -7.49
CA VAL A 162 -14.12 -11.19 -8.52
C VAL A 162 -13.46 -12.49 -8.03
N TYR A 163 -13.83 -13.61 -8.65
CA TYR A 163 -13.22 -14.90 -8.37
C TYR A 163 -12.06 -15.18 -9.34
N PRO A 164 -10.90 -15.68 -8.86
CA PRO A 164 -10.53 -15.88 -7.45
C PRO A 164 -10.23 -14.56 -6.73
N SER A 165 -10.45 -14.53 -5.41
CA SER A 165 -10.15 -13.37 -4.56
C SER A 165 -8.64 -13.25 -4.31
N LYS A 166 -7.92 -12.80 -5.34
CA LYS A 166 -6.46 -12.61 -5.40
C LYS A 166 -6.09 -11.25 -5.97
N THR A 167 -4.90 -10.78 -5.62
CA THR A 167 -4.40 -9.44 -5.93
C THR A 167 -4.48 -9.04 -7.39
N PHE A 168 -3.78 -9.73 -8.31
CA PHE A 168 -3.72 -9.31 -9.71
C PHE A 168 -5.07 -9.40 -10.42
N PRO A 169 -5.87 -10.49 -10.26
CA PRO A 169 -7.20 -10.55 -10.84
C PRO A 169 -8.09 -9.38 -10.41
N ASN A 170 -8.16 -9.10 -9.10
CA ASN A 170 -9.09 -8.09 -8.58
C ASN A 170 -8.66 -6.66 -8.89
N HIS A 171 -7.39 -6.31 -8.70
CA HIS A 171 -6.91 -4.96 -9.05
C HIS A 171 -7.06 -4.67 -10.55
N TYR A 172 -6.83 -5.65 -11.42
CA TYR A 172 -6.99 -5.45 -12.85
C TYR A 172 -8.45 -5.49 -13.30
N SER A 173 -9.32 -6.27 -12.63
CA SER A 173 -10.78 -6.15 -12.77
C SER A 173 -11.27 -4.75 -12.39
N ILE A 174 -10.79 -4.17 -11.28
CA ILE A 174 -11.13 -2.80 -10.86
C ILE A 174 -10.71 -1.79 -11.93
N ALA A 175 -9.51 -1.94 -12.50
CA ALA A 175 -9.01 -1.02 -13.51
C ALA A 175 -9.72 -1.14 -14.87
N THR A 176 -10.34 -2.29 -15.19
CA THR A 176 -10.88 -2.58 -16.53
C THR A 176 -12.40 -2.74 -16.58
N GLY A 177 -13.05 -3.02 -15.45
CA GLY A 177 -14.46 -3.40 -15.38
C GLY A 177 -14.76 -4.80 -15.93
N LEU A 178 -13.74 -5.62 -16.20
CA LEU A 178 -13.87 -6.95 -16.80
C LEU A 178 -13.74 -8.06 -15.76
N TYR A 179 -14.28 -9.24 -16.04
CA TYR A 179 -13.99 -10.46 -15.29
C TYR A 179 -12.60 -11.02 -15.63
N PRO A 180 -11.96 -11.80 -14.73
CA PRO A 180 -10.68 -12.45 -14.99
C PRO A 180 -10.63 -13.31 -16.24
N GLU A 181 -11.72 -14.02 -16.54
CA GLU A 181 -11.80 -14.81 -17.77
C GLU A 181 -11.68 -13.96 -19.04
N SER A 182 -12.06 -12.67 -18.99
CA SER A 182 -12.01 -11.75 -20.13
C SER A 182 -10.73 -10.91 -20.18
N HIS A 183 -10.25 -10.38 -19.05
CA HIS A 183 -9.04 -9.55 -19.03
C HIS A 183 -7.74 -10.37 -18.96
N GLY A 184 -7.83 -11.69 -18.77
CA GLY A 184 -6.73 -12.63 -18.95
C GLY A 184 -5.81 -12.82 -17.74
N LEU A 185 -5.93 -12.02 -16.69
CA LEU A 185 -5.21 -12.23 -15.43
C LEU A 185 -6.09 -13.05 -14.48
N VAL A 186 -6.00 -14.37 -14.57
CA VAL A 186 -6.90 -15.29 -13.85
C VAL A 186 -6.41 -15.66 -12.45
N ASP A 187 -5.11 -15.54 -12.19
CA ASP A 187 -4.49 -15.70 -10.87
C ASP A 187 -3.11 -14.97 -10.84
N ASN A 188 -2.50 -14.83 -9.67
CA ASN A 188 -1.14 -14.35 -9.47
C ASN A 188 -0.08 -15.31 -10.07
N LYS A 189 -0.47 -16.54 -10.41
CA LYS A 189 0.33 -17.55 -11.10
C LYS A 189 -0.55 -18.32 -12.08
N MET A 190 -0.20 -18.31 -13.36
CA MET A 190 -1.01 -18.96 -14.40
C MET A 190 -0.14 -19.47 -15.55
N TYR A 191 -0.60 -20.50 -16.25
CA TYR A 191 0.04 -21.06 -17.42
C TYR A 191 -0.85 -20.82 -18.66
N ASP A 192 -0.24 -20.38 -19.76
CA ASP A 192 -0.94 -20.22 -21.04
C ASP A 192 -0.50 -21.34 -22.00
N PRO A 193 -1.36 -22.33 -22.29
CA PRO A 193 -0.99 -23.46 -23.14
C PRO A 193 -0.75 -23.07 -24.60
N LYS A 194 -1.35 -21.97 -25.08
CA LYS A 194 -1.12 -21.50 -26.46
C LYS A 194 0.25 -20.88 -26.63
N ARG A 195 0.76 -20.26 -25.56
CA ARG A 195 2.04 -19.56 -25.54
C ARG A 195 3.16 -20.39 -24.94
N ASN A 196 2.81 -21.51 -24.31
CA ASN A 196 3.70 -22.36 -23.54
C ASN A 196 4.55 -21.56 -22.54
N ALA A 197 3.91 -20.63 -21.82
CA ALA A 197 4.57 -19.69 -20.92
C ALA A 197 3.87 -19.69 -19.55
N THR A 198 4.65 -19.43 -18.49
CA THR A 198 4.14 -19.33 -17.12
C THR A 198 4.31 -17.91 -16.59
N PHE A 199 3.19 -17.29 -16.21
CA PHE A 199 3.17 -16.01 -15.54
C PHE A 199 3.35 -16.19 -14.03
N THR A 200 4.22 -15.40 -13.41
CA THR A 200 4.27 -15.21 -11.96
C THR A 200 4.66 -13.78 -11.64
N LEU A 201 4.35 -13.32 -10.42
CA LEU A 201 4.76 -11.97 -9.99
C LEU A 201 6.28 -11.76 -9.88
N LYS A 202 7.08 -12.82 -10.01
CA LYS A 202 8.53 -12.80 -9.78
C LYS A 202 9.39 -13.00 -11.02
N ASN A 203 8.79 -13.30 -12.17
CA ASN A 203 9.52 -13.55 -13.39
C ASN A 203 9.28 -12.44 -14.42
N ALA A 204 10.08 -12.44 -15.48
CA ALA A 204 10.01 -11.44 -16.54
C ALA A 204 8.65 -11.45 -17.29
N GLU A 205 7.93 -12.58 -17.28
CA GLU A 205 6.58 -12.67 -17.87
C GLU A 205 5.58 -11.71 -17.23
N LYS A 206 5.81 -11.25 -15.98
CA LYS A 206 5.00 -10.20 -15.36
C LYS A 206 4.93 -8.94 -16.24
N SER A 207 5.99 -8.60 -16.96
CA SER A 207 6.05 -7.40 -17.80
C SER A 207 5.63 -7.65 -19.26
N ASN A 208 5.17 -8.85 -19.60
CA ASN A 208 4.80 -9.20 -20.97
C ASN A 208 3.33 -8.79 -21.27
N PRO A 209 3.08 -7.83 -22.20
CA PRO A 209 1.75 -7.28 -22.44
C PRO A 209 0.71 -8.31 -22.87
N GLN A 210 1.12 -9.42 -23.49
CA GLN A 210 0.21 -10.46 -23.96
C GLN A 210 -0.55 -11.16 -22.82
N TRP A 211 -0.17 -10.97 -21.55
CA TRP A 211 -0.98 -11.41 -20.40
C TRP A 211 -2.16 -10.49 -20.09
N TYR A 212 -2.05 -9.21 -20.44
CA TYR A 212 -2.96 -8.15 -20.04
C TYR A 212 -3.91 -7.81 -21.18
N GLN A 213 -5.17 -8.24 -21.07
CA GLN A 213 -6.20 -7.96 -22.08
C GLN A 213 -7.11 -6.84 -21.60
N GLY A 214 -8.03 -6.38 -22.46
CA GLY A 214 -8.92 -5.27 -22.15
C GLY A 214 -8.22 -3.90 -22.18
N GLN A 215 -8.85 -2.90 -21.57
CA GLN A 215 -8.35 -1.53 -21.53
C GLN A 215 -8.44 -1.00 -20.09
N PRO A 216 -7.31 -0.83 -19.39
CA PRO A 216 -7.32 -0.25 -18.07
C PRO A 216 -7.63 1.25 -18.13
N ILE A 217 -8.27 1.76 -17.08
CA ILE A 217 -8.83 3.11 -17.01
C ILE A 217 -7.81 4.23 -17.26
N TRP A 218 -6.53 4.03 -16.95
CA TRP A 218 -5.49 5.01 -17.27
C TRP A 218 -5.32 5.21 -18.78
N LEU A 219 -5.42 4.13 -19.58
CA LEU A 219 -5.43 4.24 -21.05
C LEU A 219 -6.73 4.86 -21.55
N THR A 220 -7.87 4.49 -20.97
CA THR A 220 -9.17 5.09 -21.30
C THR A 220 -9.17 6.61 -21.08
N ALA A 221 -8.54 7.09 -20.00
CA ALA A 221 -8.35 8.50 -19.72
C ALA A 221 -7.42 9.16 -20.75
N MET A 222 -6.28 8.53 -21.05
CA MET A 222 -5.31 9.02 -22.03
C MET A 222 -5.87 9.16 -23.44
N TYR A 223 -6.64 8.17 -23.91
CA TYR A 223 -7.30 8.24 -25.22
C TYR A 223 -8.35 9.36 -25.31
N GLN A 224 -8.81 9.88 -24.16
CA GLN A 224 -9.73 11.01 -24.07
C GLN A 224 -9.02 12.33 -23.68
N GLY A 225 -7.70 12.38 -23.82
CA GLY A 225 -6.91 13.59 -23.61
C GLY A 225 -6.58 13.91 -22.15
N LEU A 226 -6.85 13.01 -21.21
CA LEU A 226 -6.51 13.18 -19.79
C LEU A 226 -5.20 12.47 -19.45
N LYS A 227 -4.38 13.09 -18.62
CA LYS A 227 -3.15 12.47 -18.12
C LYS A 227 -3.42 11.54 -16.94
N SER A 228 -2.59 10.51 -16.78
CA SER A 228 -2.71 9.52 -15.71
C SER A 228 -1.38 9.28 -14.99
N ALA A 229 -1.43 8.98 -13.70
CA ALA A 229 -0.26 8.62 -12.92
C ALA A 229 -0.51 7.42 -12.01
N SER A 230 0.42 6.47 -11.99
CA SER A 230 0.32 5.27 -11.15
C SER A 230 1.50 5.15 -10.21
N PHE A 231 1.23 5.30 -8.90
CA PHE A 231 2.16 4.86 -7.86
C PHE A 231 1.80 3.43 -7.43
N PHE A 232 2.20 2.50 -8.28
CA PHE A 232 1.90 1.07 -8.23
C PHE A 232 0.43 0.73 -8.50
N TRP A 233 0.23 -0.13 -9.49
CA TRP A 233 -1.01 -0.87 -9.73
C TRP A 233 -0.68 -2.07 -10.63
N PRO A 234 -1.28 -3.25 -10.43
CA PRO A 234 -1.13 -4.36 -11.36
C PRO A 234 -1.45 -3.96 -12.81
N GLY A 235 -0.45 -4.07 -13.69
CA GLY A 235 -0.55 -3.70 -15.11
C GLY A 235 -0.11 -2.26 -15.44
N SER A 236 0.08 -1.37 -14.46
CA SER A 236 0.50 0.01 -14.75
C SER A 236 1.96 0.14 -15.17
N ASP A 237 2.78 -0.86 -14.84
CA ASP A 237 4.19 -0.95 -15.26
C ASP A 237 4.38 -1.93 -16.42
N VAL A 238 3.35 -2.10 -17.25
CA VAL A 238 3.32 -2.95 -18.44
C VAL A 238 2.81 -2.17 -19.64
N ASP A 239 3.40 -2.42 -20.80
CA ASP A 239 3.08 -1.78 -22.08
C ASP A 239 1.76 -2.29 -22.68
N VAL A 240 0.64 -2.06 -21.99
CA VAL A 240 -0.68 -2.53 -22.41
C VAL A 240 -1.16 -1.71 -23.61
N ASN A 241 -1.52 -2.37 -24.71
CA ASN A 241 -1.88 -1.73 -25.99
C ASN A 241 -0.84 -0.72 -26.50
N GLY A 242 0.46 -0.96 -26.23
CA GLY A 242 1.55 -0.08 -26.68
C GLY A 242 1.62 1.26 -25.93
N SER A 243 1.08 1.33 -24.71
CA SER A 243 1.16 2.53 -23.89
C SER A 243 1.29 2.23 -22.39
N PHE A 244 1.94 3.16 -21.68
CA PHE A 244 2.03 3.24 -20.22
C PHE A 244 1.24 4.44 -19.70
N PRO A 245 0.86 4.50 -18.41
CA PRO A 245 0.45 5.76 -17.79
C PRO A 245 1.49 6.87 -18.02
N ASN A 246 1.07 8.14 -18.09
CA ASN A 246 2.00 9.26 -18.34
C ASN A 246 3.11 9.31 -17.28
N LEU A 247 2.78 9.02 -16.03
CA LEU A 247 3.73 8.83 -14.94
C LEU A 247 3.48 7.47 -14.30
N TYR A 248 4.50 6.65 -14.11
CA TYR A 248 4.36 5.39 -13.40
C TYR A 248 5.62 5.01 -12.63
N LYS A 249 5.48 4.12 -11.66
CA LYS A 249 6.60 3.53 -10.92
C LYS A 249 6.66 2.03 -11.16
N LEU A 250 7.85 1.51 -11.42
CA LEU A 250 8.11 0.07 -11.38
C LEU A 250 7.90 -0.43 -9.96
N TYR A 251 7.15 -1.52 -9.79
CA TYR A 251 6.84 -2.04 -8.47
C TYR A 251 8.10 -2.32 -7.64
N ASN A 252 8.19 -1.68 -6.48
CA ASN A 252 9.25 -1.90 -5.50
C ASN A 252 8.66 -1.81 -4.09
N ARG A 253 8.45 -2.98 -3.47
CA ARG A 253 7.89 -3.11 -2.12
C ARG A 253 8.69 -2.34 -1.05
N SER A 254 9.98 -2.14 -1.25
CA SER A 254 10.85 -1.49 -0.27
C SER A 254 10.62 0.01 -0.14
N ILE A 255 9.87 0.65 -1.06
CA ILE A 255 9.54 2.07 -0.97
C ILE A 255 8.54 2.30 0.18
N PRO A 256 8.87 3.14 1.19
CA PRO A 256 7.98 3.47 2.30
C PRO A 256 6.64 4.06 1.84
N PHE A 257 5.57 3.80 2.57
CA PHE A 257 4.21 4.24 2.21
C PHE A 257 4.09 5.76 2.14
N GLU A 258 4.76 6.43 3.06
CA GLU A 258 4.82 7.89 3.18
C GLU A 258 5.44 8.50 1.91
N GLU A 259 6.53 7.93 1.39
CA GLU A 259 7.16 8.39 0.14
C GLU A 259 6.21 8.26 -1.06
N ARG A 260 5.37 7.22 -1.08
CA ARG A 260 4.35 7.04 -2.13
C ARG A 260 3.32 8.16 -2.09
N VAL A 261 2.78 8.45 -0.91
CA VAL A 261 1.82 9.55 -0.70
C VAL A 261 2.45 10.91 -1.05
N ILE A 262 3.68 11.18 -0.58
CA ILE A 262 4.38 12.43 -0.88
C ILE A 262 4.62 12.57 -2.39
N THR A 263 4.97 11.50 -3.09
CA THR A 263 5.14 11.55 -4.55
C THR A 263 3.81 11.84 -5.26
N PHE A 264 2.71 11.22 -4.82
CA PHE A 264 1.37 11.56 -5.32
C PHE A 264 1.04 13.05 -5.10
N LEU A 265 1.27 13.58 -3.90
CA LEU A 265 1.05 15.01 -3.59
C LEU A 265 1.92 15.93 -4.44
N ARG A 266 3.16 15.52 -4.77
CA ARG A 266 4.03 16.25 -5.71
C ARG A 266 3.47 16.22 -7.14
N TRP A 267 2.91 15.10 -7.59
CA TRP A 267 2.27 15.05 -8.91
C TRP A 267 1.04 15.94 -9.02
N LEU A 268 0.32 16.19 -7.92
CA LEU A 268 -0.77 17.19 -7.88
C LEU A 268 -0.26 18.64 -7.99
N GLN A 269 1.01 18.90 -7.69
CA GLN A 269 1.63 20.24 -7.80
C GLN A 269 2.23 20.51 -9.19
N LEU A 270 2.19 19.54 -10.11
CA LEU A 270 2.67 19.75 -11.47
C LEU A 270 1.87 20.88 -12.16
N PRO A 271 2.49 21.58 -13.12
CA PRO A 271 1.79 22.51 -14.00
C PRO A 271 0.57 21.82 -14.64
N GLU A 272 -0.51 22.56 -14.90
CA GLU A 272 -1.76 22.01 -15.44
C GLU A 272 -1.54 21.16 -16.71
N GLU A 273 -0.63 21.60 -17.58
CA GLU A 273 -0.26 20.91 -18.82
C GLU A 273 0.48 19.58 -18.61
N GLU A 274 1.00 19.29 -17.43
CA GLU A 274 1.66 18.01 -17.10
C GLU A 274 0.88 17.21 -16.06
N ARG A 275 -0.05 17.86 -15.36
CA ARG A 275 -0.75 17.30 -14.21
C ARG A 275 -1.74 16.19 -14.60
N PRO A 276 -1.60 14.99 -14.00
CA PRO A 276 -2.58 13.93 -14.16
C PRO A 276 -3.97 14.28 -13.64
N HIS A 277 -4.99 13.60 -14.16
CA HIS A 277 -6.37 13.68 -13.69
C HIS A 277 -6.81 12.36 -13.03
N PHE A 278 -6.18 11.25 -13.42
CA PHE A 278 -6.40 9.94 -12.82
C PHE A 278 -5.13 9.46 -12.12
N TYR A 279 -5.28 9.02 -10.88
CA TYR A 279 -4.19 8.58 -10.03
C TYR A 279 -4.47 7.21 -9.42
N THR A 280 -3.45 6.38 -9.31
CA THR A 280 -3.50 5.19 -8.46
C THR A 280 -2.43 5.23 -7.38
N LEU A 281 -2.78 4.68 -6.22
CA LEU A 281 -1.89 4.48 -5.09
C LEU A 281 -2.18 3.12 -4.46
N TYR A 282 -1.14 2.38 -4.09
CA TYR A 282 -1.27 1.02 -3.56
C TYR A 282 -0.34 0.80 -2.37
N LEU A 283 -0.85 0.20 -1.30
CA LEU A 283 -0.09 -0.31 -0.15
C LEU A 283 -0.30 -1.81 0.02
N GLU A 284 0.77 -2.54 0.34
CA GLU A 284 0.75 -3.99 0.59
C GLU A 284 0.13 -4.40 1.94
N GLU A 285 -0.25 -3.44 2.79
CA GLU A 285 -0.88 -3.71 4.08
C GLU A 285 -2.37 -3.39 4.02
N PRO A 286 -3.22 -4.11 4.77
CA PRO A 286 -2.89 -5.13 5.78
C PRO A 286 -2.65 -6.58 5.27
N ASP A 287 -2.61 -6.83 3.96
CA ASP A 287 -2.42 -8.17 3.37
C ASP A 287 -1.15 -8.87 3.90
N SER A 288 -0.02 -8.16 3.90
CA SER A 288 1.25 -8.73 4.35
C SER A 288 1.20 -9.21 5.80
N SER A 289 0.69 -8.38 6.72
CA SER A 289 0.52 -8.75 8.12
C SER A 289 -0.54 -9.84 8.30
N GLY A 290 -1.64 -9.77 7.55
CA GLY A 290 -2.70 -10.79 7.58
C GLY A 290 -2.20 -12.17 7.16
N HIS A 291 -1.33 -12.25 6.15
CA HIS A 291 -0.71 -13.51 5.74
C HIS A 291 0.32 -14.05 6.74
N SER A 292 1.09 -13.17 7.38
CA SER A 292 2.13 -13.58 8.32
C SER A 292 1.59 -13.99 9.70
N TYR A 293 0.50 -13.37 10.15
CA TYR A 293 0.04 -13.47 11.54
C TYR A 293 -1.44 -13.87 11.69
N GLY A 294 -2.18 -13.99 10.58
CA GLY A 294 -3.62 -14.24 10.58
C GLY A 294 -4.43 -12.93 10.70
N PRO A 295 -5.68 -12.91 10.20
CA PRO A 295 -6.53 -11.71 10.17
C PRO A 295 -6.92 -11.15 11.55
N ILE A 296 -6.80 -11.92 12.64
CA ILE A 296 -7.10 -11.48 14.01
C ILE A 296 -5.82 -11.58 14.83
N SER A 297 -4.94 -10.59 14.67
CA SER A 297 -3.64 -10.52 15.31
C SER A 297 -3.28 -9.08 15.70
N SER A 298 -2.36 -8.94 16.67
CA SER A 298 -1.84 -7.63 17.08
C SER A 298 -1.12 -6.94 15.92
N GLU A 299 -0.42 -7.72 15.08
CA GLU A 299 0.31 -7.24 13.92
C GLU A 299 -0.63 -6.66 12.86
N VAL A 300 -1.79 -7.29 12.61
CA VAL A 300 -2.82 -6.71 11.74
C VAL A 300 -3.38 -5.43 12.33
N ILE A 301 -3.62 -5.34 13.65
CA ILE A 301 -4.08 -4.10 14.28
C ILE A 301 -3.06 -2.96 14.06
N LEU A 302 -1.77 -3.23 14.26
CA LEU A 302 -0.69 -2.26 14.03
C LEU A 302 -0.59 -1.87 12.54
N ALA A 303 -0.78 -2.81 11.61
CA ALA A 303 -0.80 -2.53 10.18
C ALA A 303 -2.01 -1.67 9.79
N LEU A 304 -3.20 -1.94 10.36
CA LEU A 304 -4.41 -1.14 10.16
C LEU A 304 -4.22 0.30 10.66
N GLU A 305 -3.70 0.49 11.88
CA GLU A 305 -3.39 1.84 12.40
C GLU A 305 -2.34 2.56 11.54
N ARG A 306 -1.34 1.83 11.02
CA ARG A 306 -0.33 2.40 10.12
C ARG A 306 -0.95 2.90 8.83
N VAL A 307 -1.78 2.10 8.15
CA VAL A 307 -2.42 2.56 6.91
C VAL A 307 -3.42 3.69 7.16
N ASP A 308 -4.13 3.72 8.31
CA ASP A 308 -4.99 4.84 8.70
C ASP A 308 -4.18 6.15 8.84
N LYS A 309 -3.01 6.09 9.48
CA LYS A 309 -2.08 7.24 9.57
C LYS A 309 -1.57 7.69 8.20
N VAL A 310 -1.29 6.76 7.27
CA VAL A 310 -0.87 7.08 5.90
C VAL A 310 -2.00 7.73 5.10
N VAL A 311 -3.25 7.29 5.29
CA VAL A 311 -4.43 7.97 4.73
C VAL A 311 -4.58 9.36 5.36
N GLY A 312 -4.28 9.52 6.66
CA GLY A 312 -4.28 10.82 7.34
C GLY A 312 -3.26 11.78 6.74
N LEU A 313 -2.05 11.30 6.51
CA LEU A 313 -0.96 12.01 5.82
C LEU A 313 -1.41 12.53 4.44
N LEU A 314 -2.12 11.69 3.67
CA LEU A 314 -2.71 12.07 2.38
C LEU A 314 -3.74 13.20 2.55
N MET A 315 -4.70 13.04 3.47
CA MET A 315 -5.78 14.01 3.66
C MET A 315 -5.29 15.36 4.19
N ASP A 316 -4.32 15.37 5.10
CA ASP A 316 -3.69 16.61 5.58
C ASP A 316 -2.90 17.31 4.45
N GLY A 317 -2.19 16.55 3.62
CA GLY A 317 -1.51 17.09 2.44
C GLY A 317 -2.48 17.71 1.43
N LEU A 318 -3.59 17.03 1.13
CA LEU A 318 -4.66 17.56 0.28
C LEU A 318 -5.29 18.82 0.89
N LYS A 319 -5.46 18.86 2.21
CA LYS A 319 -5.96 20.04 2.90
C LYS A 319 -5.01 21.22 2.78
N GLN A 320 -3.72 21.00 3.01
CA GLN A 320 -2.69 22.02 2.85
C GLN A 320 -2.66 22.62 1.43
N MET A 321 -3.02 21.82 0.42
CA MET A 321 -3.10 22.25 -0.98
C MET A 321 -4.47 22.81 -1.38
N ASN A 322 -5.43 22.94 -0.43
CA ASN A 322 -6.82 23.30 -0.70
C ASN A 322 -7.52 22.37 -1.73
N LEU A 323 -7.12 21.09 -1.77
CA LEU A 323 -7.67 20.07 -2.67
C LEU A 323 -8.60 19.06 -2.01
N HIS A 324 -8.63 19.01 -0.67
CA HIS A 324 -9.45 18.05 0.09
C HIS A 324 -10.95 18.08 -0.23
N ASN A 325 -11.49 19.23 -0.69
CA ASN A 325 -12.88 19.40 -1.15
C ASN A 325 -13.00 19.50 -2.68
N CYS A 326 -11.95 19.11 -3.41
CA CYS A 326 -11.89 19.07 -4.88
C CYS A 326 -11.68 17.65 -5.39
N ILE A 327 -10.74 16.88 -4.81
CA ILE A 327 -10.39 15.55 -5.31
C ILE A 327 -11.47 14.50 -4.99
N ASN A 328 -11.73 13.61 -5.94
CA ASN A 328 -12.53 12.41 -5.72
C ASN A 328 -11.62 11.25 -5.28
N ILE A 329 -11.83 10.72 -4.08
CA ILE A 329 -11.02 9.60 -3.55
C ILE A 329 -11.87 8.35 -3.47
N ILE A 330 -11.39 7.27 -4.09
CA ILE A 330 -11.93 5.92 -3.97
C ILE A 330 -10.92 5.10 -3.17
N LEU A 331 -11.16 4.97 -1.86
CA LEU A 331 -10.42 4.05 -1.00
C LEU A 331 -11.02 2.65 -1.14
N ILE A 332 -10.22 1.68 -1.57
CA ILE A 332 -10.68 0.35 -1.96
C ILE A 332 -9.72 -0.74 -1.45
N SER A 333 -10.18 -1.99 -1.54
CA SER A 333 -9.35 -3.18 -1.38
C SER A 333 -9.74 -4.19 -2.46
N ASP A 334 -8.81 -5.05 -2.80
CA ASP A 334 -8.93 -6.10 -3.79
C ASP A 334 -9.60 -7.37 -3.27
N HIS A 335 -9.37 -7.73 -2.01
CA HIS A 335 -10.01 -8.87 -1.36
C HIS A 335 -9.99 -8.77 0.18
N GLY A 336 -10.62 -9.75 0.83
CA GLY A 336 -10.50 -9.94 2.27
C GLY A 336 -9.32 -10.82 2.66
N MET A 337 -9.38 -11.37 3.87
CA MET A 337 -8.40 -12.28 4.45
C MET A 337 -9.11 -13.34 5.29
N GLU A 338 -8.54 -14.54 5.38
CA GLU A 338 -9.08 -15.66 6.16
C GLU A 338 -7.96 -16.40 6.90
N GLU A 339 -8.30 -16.96 8.05
CA GLU A 339 -7.39 -17.75 8.88
C GLU A 339 -7.07 -19.10 8.20
N ALA A 340 -5.79 -19.45 8.13
CA ALA A 340 -5.34 -20.74 7.61
C ALA A 340 -5.11 -21.73 8.77
N ASN A 341 -5.50 -22.99 8.58
CA ASN A 341 -5.31 -24.04 9.59
C ASN A 341 -4.81 -25.34 8.92
N CYS A 342 -3.69 -25.91 9.41
CA CYS A 342 -3.12 -27.15 8.89
C CYS A 342 -4.13 -28.34 9.02
N GLN A 343 -5.01 -28.33 10.01
CA GLN A 343 -6.09 -29.33 10.17
C GLN A 343 -7.22 -29.14 9.15
N LYS A 344 -7.34 -27.96 8.54
CA LYS A 344 -8.30 -27.63 7.46
C LYS A 344 -7.61 -27.61 6.09
N THR A 345 -6.67 -28.51 5.89
CA THR A 345 -5.98 -28.70 4.60
C THR A 345 -6.28 -30.08 4.05
N VAL A 346 -6.86 -30.11 2.86
CA VAL A 346 -7.05 -31.33 2.07
C VAL A 346 -5.79 -31.58 1.24
N TYR A 347 -5.25 -32.79 1.32
CA TYR A 347 -4.14 -33.21 0.47
C TYR A 347 -4.61 -34.21 -0.58
N LEU A 348 -4.37 -33.93 -1.87
CA LEU A 348 -4.82 -34.81 -2.95
C LEU A 348 -4.17 -36.19 -2.94
N ASP A 349 -2.94 -36.32 -2.42
CA ASP A 349 -2.26 -37.61 -2.27
C ASP A 349 -3.02 -38.60 -1.38
N ALA A 350 -3.87 -38.11 -0.46
CA ALA A 350 -4.75 -38.95 0.35
C ALA A 350 -5.90 -39.59 -0.47
N TYR A 351 -6.20 -39.06 -1.66
CA TYR A 351 -7.28 -39.51 -2.54
C TYR A 351 -6.78 -40.19 -3.82
N LEU A 352 -5.49 -40.03 -4.15
CA LEU A 352 -4.91 -40.45 -5.43
C LEU A 352 -3.75 -41.43 -5.22
N SER A 353 -3.97 -42.71 -5.52
CA SER A 353 -2.90 -43.71 -5.64
C SER A 353 -2.20 -43.56 -7.00
N ASN A 354 -1.07 -42.84 -7.00
CA ASN A 354 -0.17 -42.57 -8.13
C ASN A 354 -0.73 -41.56 -9.17
N VAL A 355 -0.23 -40.33 -9.10
CA VAL A 355 -0.82 -39.10 -9.66
C VAL A 355 -0.62 -38.90 -11.17
N LYS A 356 -0.75 -39.97 -11.96
CA LYS A 356 -0.68 -39.86 -13.43
C LYS A 356 -2.04 -39.69 -14.10
N ASP A 357 -3.13 -40.31 -13.64
CA ASP A 357 -4.42 -40.21 -14.33
C ASP A 357 -5.67 -40.34 -13.40
N LEU A 358 -6.46 -39.25 -13.33
CA LEU A 358 -7.89 -39.11 -12.94
C LEU A 358 -8.43 -39.59 -11.57
N PHE A 359 -9.54 -38.95 -11.14
CA PHE A 359 -10.09 -38.88 -9.78
C PHE A 359 -11.18 -39.93 -9.48
N VAL A 360 -11.19 -40.50 -8.26
CA VAL A 360 -12.33 -41.24 -7.67
C VAL A 360 -12.64 -40.63 -6.30
N CYS A 361 -13.90 -40.26 -6.04
CA CYS A 361 -14.33 -39.70 -4.75
C CYS A 361 -14.66 -40.85 -3.77
N LEU A 362 -14.00 -40.89 -2.60
CA LEU A 362 -14.06 -42.03 -1.68
C LEU A 362 -14.49 -41.71 -0.24
N VAL A 363 -14.90 -40.48 0.10
CA VAL A 363 -15.14 -40.10 1.51
C VAL A 363 -16.46 -39.32 1.70
N PRO A 364 -17.31 -39.68 2.70
CA PRO A 364 -18.61 -39.04 2.95
C PRO A 364 -18.54 -37.55 3.36
N GLU A 365 -17.48 -37.13 4.06
CA GLU A 365 -17.30 -35.75 4.54
C GLU A 365 -16.09 -35.09 3.85
N GLN A 366 -16.28 -34.58 2.63
CA GLN A 366 -15.26 -33.82 1.90
C GLN A 366 -15.54 -32.31 1.96
N HIS A 367 -14.50 -31.53 2.25
CA HIS A 367 -14.56 -30.06 2.32
C HIS A 367 -14.17 -29.35 1.02
N PHE A 368 -14.24 -30.09 -0.08
CA PHE A 368 -14.02 -29.58 -1.42
C PHE A 368 -14.97 -30.27 -2.40
N LYS A 369 -15.26 -29.59 -3.51
CA LYS A 369 -16.01 -30.12 -4.65
C LYS A 369 -15.21 -29.89 -5.93
N ALA A 370 -14.92 -30.95 -6.65
CA ALA A 370 -14.30 -30.86 -7.96
C ALA A 370 -15.35 -30.48 -9.03
N TYR A 371 -15.02 -29.53 -9.88
CA TYR A 371 -15.83 -29.09 -11.01
C TYR A 371 -14.98 -29.12 -12.28
N LEU A 372 -15.57 -29.53 -13.39
CA LEU A 372 -15.10 -29.02 -14.68
C LEU A 372 -15.39 -27.52 -14.73
N LYS A 373 -14.48 -26.70 -15.25
CA LYS A 373 -14.65 -25.24 -15.21
C LYS A 373 -15.98 -24.74 -15.81
N GLN A 374 -16.53 -25.44 -16.81
CA GLN A 374 -17.84 -25.11 -17.39
C GLN A 374 -19.02 -25.33 -16.42
N MET A 375 -18.84 -26.20 -15.43
CA MET A 375 -19.83 -26.58 -14.41
C MET A 375 -19.73 -25.74 -13.13
N LEU A 376 -18.73 -24.86 -13.02
CA LEU A 376 -18.68 -23.90 -11.91
C LEU A 376 -19.94 -23.02 -11.89
N PRO A 377 -20.40 -22.60 -10.70
CA PRO A 377 -21.52 -21.65 -10.59
C PRO A 377 -21.31 -20.43 -11.50
N LYS A 378 -22.24 -20.19 -12.42
CA LYS A 378 -22.08 -19.17 -13.47
C LYS A 378 -21.80 -17.76 -12.95
N ARG A 379 -22.30 -17.45 -11.75
CA ARG A 379 -22.00 -16.21 -11.01
C ARG A 379 -20.51 -15.91 -10.79
N PHE A 380 -19.63 -16.91 -10.94
CA PHE A 380 -18.18 -16.71 -10.83
C PHE A 380 -17.55 -16.16 -12.10
N HIS A 381 -18.17 -16.33 -13.27
CA HIS A 381 -17.59 -15.90 -14.55
C HIS A 381 -16.11 -16.34 -14.69
N TYR A 382 -15.87 -17.64 -14.47
CA TYR A 382 -14.53 -18.22 -14.34
C TYR A 382 -14.39 -19.53 -15.12
N ALA A 383 -14.61 -19.46 -16.44
CA ALA A 383 -14.49 -20.62 -17.33
C ALA A 383 -13.94 -20.27 -18.71
N ASN A 384 -14.26 -19.09 -19.24
CA ASN A 384 -14.02 -18.68 -20.62
C ASN A 384 -12.60 -18.11 -20.84
N ASN A 385 -11.58 -18.85 -20.41
CA ASN A 385 -10.19 -18.53 -20.70
C ASN A 385 -9.35 -19.81 -20.76
N ASN A 386 -8.37 -19.87 -21.68
CA ASN A 386 -7.49 -21.03 -21.80
C ASN A 386 -6.44 -21.12 -20.69
N ARG A 387 -6.26 -20.02 -19.93
CA ARG A 387 -5.40 -19.96 -18.74
C ARG A 387 -6.07 -20.53 -17.50
N ILE A 388 -7.38 -20.76 -17.53
CA ILE A 388 -8.14 -21.43 -16.47
C ILE A 388 -8.12 -22.93 -16.75
N GLU A 389 -7.57 -23.70 -15.80
CA GLU A 389 -7.47 -25.14 -15.88
C GLU A 389 -8.85 -25.81 -15.99
N SER A 390 -8.91 -26.94 -16.71
CA SER A 390 -10.18 -27.64 -16.98
C SER A 390 -10.85 -28.17 -15.71
N VAL A 391 -10.07 -28.56 -14.71
CA VAL A 391 -10.54 -29.07 -13.42
C VAL A 391 -10.26 -28.03 -12.35
N HIS A 392 -11.30 -27.67 -11.59
CA HIS A 392 -11.25 -26.68 -10.54
C HIS A 392 -11.81 -27.23 -9.24
N PHE A 393 -11.28 -26.79 -8.10
CA PHE A 393 -11.76 -27.21 -6.79
C PHE A 393 -12.44 -26.04 -6.08
N TYR A 394 -13.70 -26.21 -5.72
CA TYR A 394 -14.44 -25.30 -4.86
C TYR A 394 -14.29 -25.75 -3.41
N MET A 395 -13.73 -24.90 -2.56
CA MET A 395 -13.46 -25.20 -1.16
C MET A 395 -14.57 -24.65 -0.26
N ASP A 396 -14.85 -25.36 0.82
CA ASP A 396 -15.60 -24.79 1.94
C ASP A 396 -14.79 -23.66 2.61
N GLN A 397 -15.46 -22.79 3.36
CA GLN A 397 -14.79 -21.68 4.05
C GLN A 397 -13.69 -22.19 5.00
N GLN A 398 -12.56 -21.47 5.06
CA GLN A 398 -11.34 -21.83 5.83
C GLN A 398 -10.59 -23.09 5.35
N TRP A 399 -11.10 -23.81 4.35
CA TRP A 399 -10.41 -24.98 3.81
C TRP A 399 -9.50 -24.63 2.64
N GLN A 400 -8.33 -25.26 2.62
CA GLN A 400 -7.38 -25.17 1.52
C GLN A 400 -7.07 -26.56 0.96
N LEU A 401 -6.57 -26.60 -0.27
CA LEU A 401 -6.24 -27.84 -0.97
C LEU A 401 -4.79 -27.78 -1.45
N ALA A 402 -4.04 -28.84 -1.19
CA ALA A 402 -2.63 -29.00 -1.51
C ALA A 402 -2.38 -30.33 -2.26
N ARG A 403 -1.26 -30.43 -3.00
CA ARG A 403 -0.92 -31.65 -3.76
C ARG A 403 -0.63 -32.84 -2.83
N GLY A 404 0.11 -32.61 -1.77
CA GLY A 404 0.53 -33.65 -0.84
C GLY A 404 1.21 -33.10 0.40
N SER A 405 1.30 -33.94 1.43
CA SER A 405 1.75 -33.57 2.78
C SER A 405 3.27 -33.53 2.95
N LYS A 406 4.04 -34.07 2.00
CA LYS A 406 5.51 -34.13 2.07
C LYS A 406 6.18 -32.95 1.38
N LEU A 407 7.05 -32.27 2.12
CA LEU A 407 8.02 -31.30 1.62
C LEU A 407 9.03 -32.04 0.70
N PHE A 408 8.83 -32.03 -0.62
CA PHE A 408 9.84 -32.57 -1.53
C PHE A 408 11.07 -31.66 -1.54
N LEU A 409 12.10 -32.07 -0.80
CA LEU A 409 13.49 -31.68 -1.02
C LEU A 409 13.90 -32.11 -2.44
N LEU A 410 14.25 -31.10 -3.24
CA LEU A 410 15.01 -31.12 -4.50
C LEU A 410 15.44 -32.48 -5.08
N LEU A 411 14.93 -32.82 -6.26
CA LEU A 411 15.70 -33.50 -7.32
C LEU A 411 15.28 -32.95 -8.71
N PRO A 412 16.22 -32.64 -9.62
CA PRO A 412 15.98 -31.76 -10.76
C PRO A 412 15.73 -32.52 -12.07
N TYR A 413 14.89 -33.55 -12.10
CA TYR A 413 14.55 -34.20 -13.38
C TYR A 413 13.17 -34.83 -13.29
N LEU A 414 12.15 -34.20 -13.89
CA LEU A 414 10.95 -34.81 -14.49
C LEU A 414 9.97 -33.72 -14.91
N SER A 415 10.25 -33.16 -16.08
CA SER A 415 9.37 -32.33 -16.90
C SER A 415 8.36 -33.22 -17.61
N LEU A 416 7.19 -33.49 -17.02
CA LEU A 416 5.96 -33.97 -17.69
C LEU A 416 4.87 -34.19 -16.64
N LEU A 417 4.02 -33.16 -16.45
CA LEU A 417 2.67 -33.10 -15.83
C LEU A 417 2.53 -31.72 -15.18
N ALA A 418 2.20 -30.75 -16.01
CA ALA A 418 2.12 -29.34 -15.64
C ALA A 418 0.83 -29.05 -14.86
N CYS A 419 1.02 -28.36 -13.73
CA CYS A 419 0.15 -27.32 -13.19
C CYS A 419 -1.29 -27.70 -12.80
N ILE A 420 -1.42 -28.38 -11.66
CA ILE A 420 -2.37 -27.89 -10.65
C ILE A 420 -1.60 -26.87 -9.82
N SER A 421 -1.92 -25.58 -9.94
CA SER A 421 -1.25 -24.49 -9.23
C SER A 421 -1.51 -24.61 -7.72
N PHE A 422 -0.72 -25.44 -7.06
CA PHE A 422 -0.71 -25.52 -5.61
C PHE A 422 0.10 -24.36 -5.04
N HIS A 423 -0.58 -23.53 -4.26
CA HIS A 423 -0.04 -22.35 -3.62
C HIS A 423 1.06 -22.68 -2.60
N LYS A 424 2.31 -22.87 -3.07
CA LYS A 424 3.50 -22.93 -2.21
C LYS A 424 3.81 -21.64 -1.42
N ARG A 425 2.93 -20.63 -1.44
CA ARG A 425 3.13 -19.34 -0.77
C ARG A 425 1.96 -18.84 0.07
N TYR A 426 0.83 -19.53 0.04
CA TYR A 426 -0.34 -19.22 0.88
C TYR A 426 -0.71 -20.36 1.82
N ILE A 427 -0.03 -21.50 1.71
CA ILE A 427 0.10 -22.46 2.79
C ILE A 427 1.19 -21.86 3.68
N LEU A 428 0.80 -21.30 4.83
CA LEU A 428 1.75 -21.08 5.94
C LEU A 428 2.57 -22.37 6.08
N PRO A 429 3.90 -22.31 6.22
CA PRO A 429 4.69 -23.52 6.40
C PRO A 429 4.17 -24.26 7.64
N CYS A 430 3.43 -25.34 7.40
CA CYS A 430 3.63 -26.58 8.12
C CYS A 430 4.89 -27.22 7.47
#